data_AF-A0A928U8B2-F1
#
_entry.id   AF-A0A928U8B2-F1
#
_cell.length_a   1.000
_cell.length_b   1.000
_cell.length_c   1.000
_cell.angle_alpha   90.00
_cell.angle_beta   90.00
_cell.angle_gamma   90.00
#
_symmetry.space_group_name_H-M   'P 1'
#
loop_
_entity.id
_entity.type
_entity.pdbx_description
1 polymer ?
#
loop_
_entity_poly.entity_id
_entity_poly.type
_entity_poly.pdbx_seq_one_letter_code
_entity_poly.pdbx_strand_id
1 'polypeptide(L)' 'MTERGATEDEVVATVERGETFLAKFGRTGFRRNFHFDGIWRGMQYATKQIEAIAVKENNDWIVVTVITKYF' A
#
# COMPACT_ATOMS: atom_id res chain seq x y z
N MET A 1 -9.56 -6.58 -0.67
CA MET A 1 -8.13 -6.29 -0.42
C MET A 1 -7.46 -7.39 0.39
N THR A 2 -8.13 -7.97 1.38
CA THR A 2 -7.57 -8.99 2.28
C THR A 2 -7.00 -10.21 1.56
N GLU A 3 -7.66 -10.71 0.52
CA GLU A 3 -7.15 -11.82 -0.31
C GLU A 3 -5.85 -11.47 -1.08
N ARG A 4 -5.52 -10.18 -1.20
CA ARG A 4 -4.29 -9.65 -1.81
C ARG A 4 -3.30 -9.12 -0.76
N GLY A 5 -3.51 -9.43 0.51
CA GLY A 5 -2.57 -9.15 1.59
C GLY A 5 -2.66 -7.76 2.22
N ALA A 6 -3.60 -6.91 1.80
CA ALA A 6 -3.78 -5.57 2.35
C ALA A 6 -5.15 -5.44 3.03
N THR A 7 -5.22 -4.71 4.14
CA THR A 7 -6.50 -4.22 4.68
C THR A 7 -6.79 -2.81 4.20
N GLU A 8 -8.05 -2.38 4.31
CA GLU A 8 -8.43 -1.01 3.99
C GLU A 8 -7.71 0.00 4.90
N ASP A 9 -7.65 -0.28 6.21
CA ASP A 9 -6.95 0.56 7.18
C ASP A 9 -5.46 0.73 6.84
N GLU A 10 -4.80 -0.33 6.37
CA GLU A 10 -3.40 -0.25 5.94
C GLU A 10 -3.24 0.63 4.70
N VAL A 11 -4.19 0.56 3.76
CA VAL A 11 -4.19 1.43 2.57
C VAL A 11 -4.42 2.89 2.96
N VAL A 12 -5.42 3.16 3.81
CA VAL A 12 -5.68 4.52 4.33
C VAL A 12 -4.46 5.06 5.06
N ALA A 13 -3.91 4.28 5.99
CA ALA A 13 -2.70 4.66 6.74
C ALA A 13 -1.47 4.87 5.85
N THR A 14 -1.43 4.24 4.67
CA THR A 14 -0.39 4.44 3.66
C THR A 14 -0.60 5.75 2.90
N VAL A 15 -1.83 6.08 2.50
CA VAL A 15 -2.13 7.34 1.81
C VAL A 15 -1.93 8.55 2.74
N GLU A 16 -2.32 8.43 4.02
CA GLU A 16 -2.23 9.54 4.97
C GLU A 16 -0.81 9.84 5.47
N ARG A 17 0.01 8.79 5.68
CA ARG A 17 1.28 8.90 6.42
C ARG A 17 2.46 8.17 5.76
N GLY A 18 2.23 7.54 4.62
CA GLY A 18 3.28 6.89 3.86
C GLY A 18 4.21 7.88 3.17
N GLU A 19 5.33 7.37 2.70
CA GLU A 19 6.22 8.14 1.82
C GLU A 19 5.59 8.27 0.44
N THR A 20 5.57 9.49 -0.09
CA THR A 20 5.02 9.80 -1.41
C THR A 20 6.08 9.70 -2.50
N PHE A 21 5.71 9.14 -3.66
CA PHE A 21 6.57 9.04 -4.84
C PHE A 21 5.78 9.26 -6.14
N LEU A 22 6.48 9.62 -7.22
CA LEU A 22 5.85 9.73 -8.55
C LEU A 22 5.60 8.33 -9.13
N ALA A 23 4.36 8.05 -9.50
CA ALA A 23 3.98 6.83 -10.21
C ALA A 23 3.76 7.10 -11.71
N LYS A 24 3.60 6.04 -12.49
CA LYS A 24 3.36 6.14 -13.94
C LYS A 24 2.06 6.90 -14.25
N PHE A 25 2.02 7.54 -15.41
CA PHE A 25 0.85 8.27 -15.92
C PHE A 25 0.40 9.45 -15.05
N GLY A 26 1.35 10.13 -14.39
CA GLY A 26 1.06 11.29 -13.55
C GLY A 26 0.32 10.96 -12.25
N ARG A 27 0.29 9.69 -11.86
CA ARG A 27 -0.32 9.23 -10.60
C ARG A 27 0.63 9.45 -9.43
N THR A 28 0.07 9.49 -8.23
CA THR A 28 0.83 9.58 -6.99
C THR A 28 0.88 8.21 -6.35
N GLY A 29 2.09 7.76 -6.02
CA GLY A 29 2.31 6.56 -5.22
C GLY A 29 2.54 6.92 -3.76
N PHE A 30 2.05 6.08 -2.86
CA PHE A 30 2.29 6.13 -1.44
C PHE A 30 2.84 4.78 -1.01
N ARG A 31 3.86 4.74 -0.15
CA ARG A 31 4.39 3.48 0.39
C ARG A 31 4.53 3.53 1.90
N ARG A 32 4.23 2.41 2.56
CA ARG A 32 4.43 2.27 4.00
C ARG A 32 4.72 0.83 4.38
N ASN A 33 5.67 0.65 5.29
CA ASN A 33 5.95 -0.63 5.92
C ASN A 33 5.10 -0.81 7.17
N PHE A 34 4.62 -2.04 7.35
CA PHE A 34 3.88 -2.53 8.49
C PHE A 34 4.62 -3.74 9.06
N HIS A 35 4.60 -3.85 10.38
CA HIS A 35 4.97 -5.08 11.04
C HIS A 35 3.96 -6.18 10.69
N PHE A 36 4.43 -7.38 10.32
CA PHE A 36 3.58 -8.46 9.84
C PHE A 36 3.78 -9.76 10.62
N ASP A 37 5.04 -10.15 10.91
CA ASP A 37 5.41 -11.38 11.63
C ASP A 37 4.53 -12.60 11.29
N GLY A 38 4.37 -12.84 9.98
CA GLY A 38 3.38 -13.79 9.46
C GLY A 38 3.91 -14.63 8.31
N ILE A 39 3.09 -15.58 7.86
CA ILE A 39 3.41 -16.47 6.73
C ILE A 39 2.68 -16.01 5.49
N TRP A 40 3.40 -15.89 4.37
CA TRP A 40 2.83 -15.68 3.04
C TRP A 40 3.40 -16.71 2.07
N ARG A 41 2.51 -17.45 1.38
CA ARG A 41 2.88 -18.54 0.44
C ARG A 41 3.90 -19.54 1.01
N GLY A 42 3.82 -19.83 2.31
CA GLY A 42 4.69 -20.78 2.99
C GLY A 42 6.04 -20.23 3.45
N MET A 43 6.31 -18.93 3.24
CA MET A 43 7.50 -18.25 3.77
C MET A 43 7.14 -17.28 4.89
N GLN A 44 7.99 -17.19 5.91
CA GLN A 44 7.83 -16.25 7.02
C GLN A 44 8.42 -14.89 6.65
N TYR A 45 7.68 -13.83 6.96
CA TYR A 45 8.07 -12.45 6.68
C TYR A 45 7.82 -11.60 7.92
N ALA A 46 8.79 -10.76 8.27
CA ALA A 46 8.67 -9.85 9.41
C ALA A 46 7.96 -8.56 8.99
N THR A 47 8.17 -8.14 7.74
CA THR A 47 7.66 -6.86 7.23
C THR A 47 6.73 -7.07 6.06
N LYS A 48 5.66 -6.30 6.04
CA LYS A 48 4.78 -6.14 4.88
C LYS A 48 4.79 -4.68 4.44
N GLN A 49 4.99 -4.43 3.16
CA GLN A 49 4.90 -3.09 2.58
C GLN A 49 3.64 -2.98 1.74
N ILE A 50 2.89 -1.90 1.94
CA ILE A 50 1.78 -1.51 1.09
C ILE A 50 2.24 -0.36 0.20
N GLU A 51 2.01 -0.48 -1.10
CA GLU A 51 2.09 0.62 -2.05
C GLU A 51 0.69 0.92 -2.60
N ALA A 52 0.18 2.12 -2.35
CA ALA A 52 -1.08 2.61 -2.90
C ALA A 52 -0.79 3.60 -4.02
N ILE A 53 -1.28 3.33 -5.22
CA ILE A 53 -1.22 4.26 -6.35
C ILE A 53 -2.59 4.90 -6.48
N ALA A 54 -2.61 6.23 -6.45
CA ALA A 54 -3.83 7.02 -6.45
C ALA A 54 -3.78 8.18 -7.45
N VAL A 55 -4.96 8.65 -7.81
CA VAL A 55 -5.18 9.93 -8.49
C VAL A 55 -5.82 10.91 -7.51
N LYS A 56 -5.46 12.19 -7.60
CA LYS A 56 -6.11 13.24 -6.82
C LYS A 56 -7.30 13.78 -7.61
N GLU A 57 -8.50 13.63 -7.08
CA GLU A 57 -9.70 14.25 -7.63
C GLU A 57 -10.27 15.21 -6.59
N ASN A 58 -10.35 16.50 -6.93
CA ASN A 58 -10.69 17.56 -5.99
C ASN A 58 -9.79 17.53 -4.74
N ASN A 59 -10.38 17.26 -3.58
CA ASN A 59 -9.69 17.18 -2.30
C ASN A 59 -9.45 15.74 -1.83
N ASP A 60 -9.86 14.74 -2.62
CA ASP A 60 -9.84 13.33 -2.26
C ASP A 60 -8.81 12.55 -3.08
N TRP A 61 -8.27 11.49 -2.46
CA TRP A 61 -7.41 10.52 -3.13
C TRP A 61 -8.22 9.29 -3.53
N ILE A 62 -8.24 8.99 -4.83
CA ILE A 62 -8.85 7.76 -5.35
C ILE A 62 -7.75 6.75 -5.59
N VAL A 63 -7.70 5.72 -4.74
CA VAL A 63 -6.74 4.61 -4.86
C VAL A 63 -7.19 3.68 -5.99
N VAL A 64 -6.33 3.52 -7.01
CA VAL A 64 -6.61 2.71 -8.21
C VAL A 64 -5.84 1.40 -8.22
N THR A 65 -4.73 1.31 -7.49
CA THR A 65 -3.92 0.09 -7.43
C THR A 65 -3.30 -0.04 -6.06
N VAL A 66 -3.38 -1.23 -5.48
CA VAL A 66 -2.72 -1.59 -4.23
C VAL A 66 -1.77 -2.75 -4.51
N ILE A 67 -0.51 -2.59 -4.12
CA ILE A 67 0.52 -3.61 -4.24
C ILE A 67 1.00 -3.96 -2.83
N THR A 68 0.98 -5.24 -2.50
CA THR A 68 1.52 -5.75 -1.24
C THR A 68 2.84 -6.46 -1.51
N LYS A 69 3.89 -6.10 -0.78
CA LYS A 69 5.19 -6.77 -0.80
C LYS A 69 5.50 -7.32 0.59
N TYR A 70 6.19 -8.46 0.64
CA TYR A 70 6.59 -9.10 1.89
C TYR A 70 8.11 -9.27 1.89
N PHE A 71 8.75 -8.96 3.03
CA PHE A 71 10.20 -8.98 3.24
C PHE A 71 10.58 -9.62 4.57
#